data_AF-Q1J343-F1
#
_entry.id   AF-Q1J343-F1
#
_cell.length_a   1.000
_cell.length_b   1.000
_cell.length_c   1.000
_cell.angle_alpha   90.00
_cell.angle_beta   90.00
_cell.angle_gamma   90.00
#
_symmetry.space_group_name_H-M   'P 1'
#
loop_
_entity.id
_entity.type
_entity.pdbx_description
1 polymer ?
#
loop_
_entity_poly.entity_id
_entity_poly.type
_entity_poly.pdbx_seq_one_letter_code
_entity_poly.pdbx_strand_id
1 'polypeptide(L)'
;MKKASFFSPSRLCLLVLAASLLGASAQQAPALSYDGPITIRKGGTYRGNWRSLDPNTAAVEIVTREPVIIEYSNIESRGNLIRSRYVRANVTVRHTRGVALNPSLPASARQYPGRFLLLEEFESATVENNELIGTSGMYFRKYLGNPAKGQTIRILRNRARNIDGRYSDGKNRFSDIGAHIVQFVQFNDIKDIAKAEIAWNEIINEPGKSRVEENINMFKSSGTPDSPILIHDNYIQGAYAVSPAADKKYFGGGLMLGDGSAKTLDAAVGFIRAYRNQIVSTSNQGIAIAAGHDSGVAPE
;
A
#
# COMPACT_ATOMS: atom_id res chain seq x y z
N MET A 1 -41.61 46.40 60.15
CA MET A 1 -40.43 45.55 60.41
C MET A 1 -39.87 45.05 59.09
N LYS A 2 -38.60 45.37 58.82
CA LYS A 2 -37.61 44.77 57.89
C LYS A 2 -38.04 44.26 56.48
N LYS A 3 -37.51 44.99 55.46
CA LYS A 3 -36.75 44.55 54.26
C LYS A 3 -37.51 43.78 53.15
N ALA A 4 -37.23 43.92 51.85
CA ALA A 4 -36.34 44.77 51.05
C ALA A 4 -36.79 44.75 49.56
N SER A 5 -36.35 45.77 48.84
CA SER A 5 -36.39 46.07 47.40
C SER A 5 -35.85 44.99 46.45
N PHE A 6 -36.33 44.93 45.18
CA PHE A 6 -35.62 45.46 43.99
C PHE A 6 -36.40 45.29 42.67
N PHE A 7 -36.24 46.28 41.80
CA PHE A 7 -36.79 46.47 40.45
C PHE A 7 -36.33 45.42 39.41
N SER A 8 -37.17 45.16 38.41
CA SER A 8 -36.83 44.49 37.15
C SER A 8 -37.15 45.42 35.97
N PRO A 9 -36.25 45.59 34.98
CA PRO A 9 -36.62 46.20 33.72
C PRO A 9 -36.38 45.27 32.50
N SER A 10 -37.32 45.39 31.55
CA SER A 10 -37.16 45.40 30.09
C SER A 10 -36.60 44.16 29.34
N ARG A 11 -37.44 43.58 28.46
CA ARG A 11 -37.06 42.83 27.24
C ARG A 11 -38.08 43.21 26.14
N LEU A 12 -37.74 44.04 25.15
CA LEU A 12 -37.00 43.79 23.90
C LEU A 12 -37.76 42.87 22.91
N CYS A 13 -38.09 43.47 21.76
CA CYS A 13 -38.87 42.95 20.64
C CYS A 13 -38.40 41.59 20.08
N LEU A 14 -39.35 40.71 19.76
CA LEU A 14 -39.14 39.54 18.92
C LEU A 14 -39.38 39.89 17.44
N LEU A 15 -38.34 39.79 16.61
CA LEU A 15 -38.48 39.58 15.17
C LEU A 15 -38.47 38.06 14.91
N VAL A 16 -39.52 37.55 14.28
CA VAL A 16 -39.58 36.16 13.80
C VAL A 16 -39.11 36.14 12.35
N LEU A 17 -37.91 35.65 12.09
CA LEU A 17 -37.48 35.24 10.74
C LEU A 17 -37.86 33.76 10.55
N ALA A 18 -38.84 33.50 9.70
CA ALA A 18 -39.14 32.15 9.21
C ALA A 18 -38.16 31.83 8.06
N ALA A 19 -37.08 31.12 8.35
CA ALA A 19 -36.23 30.51 7.34
C ALA A 19 -36.82 29.14 6.96
N SER A 20 -37.45 29.06 5.79
CA SER A 20 -37.86 27.80 5.17
C SER A 20 -36.61 27.01 4.76
N LEU A 21 -36.23 26.05 5.59
CA LEU A 21 -35.22 25.03 5.29
C LEU A 21 -35.77 24.08 4.22
N LEU A 22 -35.44 24.32 2.95
CA LEU A 22 -35.48 23.27 1.93
C LEU A 22 -34.36 22.29 2.25
N GLY A 23 -34.69 21.25 3.02
CA GLY A 23 -33.80 20.13 3.29
C GLY A 23 -33.49 19.39 1.99
N ALA A 24 -32.33 19.66 1.39
CA ALA A 24 -31.73 18.73 0.45
C ALA A 24 -31.39 17.45 1.23
N SER A 25 -32.23 16.43 1.11
CA SER A 25 -31.88 15.09 1.57
C SER A 25 -30.62 14.66 0.81
N ALA A 26 -29.48 14.58 1.50
CA ALA A 26 -28.29 13.94 0.96
C ALA A 26 -28.68 12.49 0.65
N GLN A 27 -28.89 12.21 -0.64
CA GLN A 27 -29.17 10.87 -1.10
C GLN A 27 -27.95 10.02 -0.75
N GLN A 28 -28.09 9.15 0.25
CA GLN A 28 -27.03 8.24 0.67
C GLN A 28 -26.65 7.40 -0.56
N ALA A 29 -25.38 7.47 -0.97
CA ALA A 29 -24.91 6.66 -2.08
C ALA A 29 -25.25 5.19 -1.79
N PRO A 30 -25.79 4.44 -2.77
CA PRO A 30 -26.13 3.04 -2.56
C PRO A 30 -24.91 2.27 -2.05
N ALA A 31 -25.11 1.40 -1.07
CA ALA A 31 -24.05 0.57 -0.53
C ALA A 31 -23.46 -0.32 -1.65
N LEU A 32 -22.13 -0.41 -1.71
CA LEU A 32 -21.43 -1.25 -2.68
C LEU A 32 -21.84 -2.72 -2.48
N SER A 33 -22.34 -3.35 -3.54
CA SER A 33 -22.51 -4.81 -3.60
C SER A 33 -21.20 -5.44 -4.06
N TYR A 34 -20.82 -6.56 -3.44
CA TYR A 34 -19.61 -7.32 -3.73
C TYR A 34 -19.94 -8.72 -4.20
N ASP A 35 -19.33 -9.11 -5.32
CA ASP A 35 -19.25 -10.50 -5.76
C ASP A 35 -18.19 -11.26 -4.96
N GLY A 36 -18.26 -12.58 -5.02
CA GLY A 36 -17.23 -13.45 -4.46
C GLY A 36 -15.90 -13.36 -5.22
N PRO A 37 -14.87 -14.09 -4.75
CA PRO A 37 -13.58 -14.14 -5.44
C PRO A 37 -13.70 -14.61 -6.89
N ILE A 38 -12.85 -14.06 -7.76
CA ILE A 38 -12.79 -14.42 -9.19
C ILE A 38 -11.43 -14.99 -9.60
N THR A 39 -11.42 -15.77 -10.68
CA THR A 39 -10.21 -16.24 -11.34
C THR A 39 -10.17 -15.79 -12.80
N ILE A 40 -9.20 -14.95 -13.14
CA ILE A 40 -8.97 -14.43 -14.49
C ILE A 40 -8.09 -15.42 -15.25
N ARG A 41 -8.67 -16.04 -16.29
CA ARG A 41 -8.01 -17.08 -17.11
C ARG A 41 -7.65 -16.61 -18.53
N LYS A 42 -8.11 -15.44 -18.94
CA LYS A 42 -7.89 -14.85 -20.25
C LYS A 42 -7.50 -13.39 -20.10
N GLY A 43 -6.78 -12.86 -21.09
CA GLY A 43 -6.47 -11.45 -21.13
C GLY A 43 -7.73 -10.61 -21.34
N GLY A 44 -7.63 -9.33 -21.03
CA GLY A 44 -8.71 -8.37 -21.19
C GLY A 44 -8.82 -7.38 -20.04
N THR A 45 -9.88 -6.59 -20.09
CA THR A 45 -10.19 -5.58 -19.07
C THR A 45 -11.31 -6.07 -18.16
N TYR A 46 -11.05 -6.00 -16.86
CA TYR A 46 -11.94 -6.45 -15.79
C TYR A 46 -12.31 -5.26 -14.91
N ARG A 47 -13.62 -5.13 -14.62
CA ARG A 47 -14.17 -4.13 -13.71
C ARG A 47 -15.18 -4.82 -12.80
N GLY A 48 -15.15 -4.53 -11.52
CA GLY A 48 -16.09 -5.12 -10.58
C GLY A 48 -15.78 -4.84 -9.12
N ASN A 49 -16.64 -5.37 -8.26
CA ASN A 49 -16.47 -5.29 -6.82
C ASN A 49 -16.30 -6.72 -6.31
N TRP A 50 -15.10 -7.12 -5.90
CA TRP A 50 -14.82 -8.50 -5.48
C TRP A 50 -14.39 -8.54 -4.02
N ARG A 51 -14.93 -9.50 -3.28
CA ARG A 51 -14.62 -9.68 -1.86
C ARG A 51 -14.27 -11.12 -1.53
N SER A 52 -13.12 -11.31 -0.87
CA SER A 52 -12.77 -12.58 -0.22
C SER A 52 -12.87 -12.46 1.30
N LEU A 53 -13.65 -13.35 1.92
CA LEU A 53 -13.75 -13.50 3.37
C LEU A 53 -12.94 -14.68 3.91
N ASP A 54 -12.22 -15.39 3.04
CA ASP A 54 -11.29 -16.46 3.41
C ASP A 54 -9.84 -15.92 3.35
N PRO A 55 -9.08 -15.94 4.45
CA PRO A 55 -7.70 -15.44 4.47
C PRO A 55 -6.73 -16.20 3.55
N ASN A 56 -7.08 -17.40 3.08
CA ASN A 56 -6.24 -18.19 2.16
C ASN A 56 -6.55 -17.95 0.68
N THR A 57 -7.67 -17.28 0.40
CA THR A 57 -8.17 -17.06 -0.96
C THR A 57 -8.05 -15.60 -1.34
N ALA A 58 -7.39 -15.30 -2.46
CA ALA A 58 -7.33 -13.94 -2.97
C ALA A 58 -8.69 -13.51 -3.54
N ALA A 59 -9.03 -12.22 -3.49
CA ALA A 59 -10.27 -11.74 -4.11
C ALA A 59 -10.21 -11.80 -5.65
N VAL A 60 -9.03 -11.59 -6.23
CA VAL A 60 -8.76 -11.75 -7.65
C VAL A 60 -7.50 -12.60 -7.85
N GLU A 61 -7.66 -13.78 -8.44
CA GLU A 61 -6.55 -14.62 -8.88
C GLU A 61 -6.36 -14.47 -10.40
N ILE A 62 -5.13 -14.18 -10.85
CA ILE A 62 -4.77 -14.14 -12.27
C ILE A 62 -3.94 -15.38 -12.60
N VAL A 63 -4.41 -16.19 -13.54
CA VAL A 63 -3.77 -17.45 -13.96
C VAL A 63 -3.53 -17.49 -15.48
N THR A 64 -3.17 -16.35 -16.05
CA THR A 64 -2.86 -16.19 -17.47
C THR A 64 -1.64 -15.31 -17.68
N ARG A 65 -0.98 -15.51 -18.83
CA ARG A 65 0.13 -14.69 -19.37
C ARG A 65 -0.36 -13.56 -20.25
N GLU A 66 -1.59 -13.66 -20.73
CA GLU A 66 -2.18 -12.62 -21.57
C GLU A 66 -2.31 -11.32 -20.76
N PRO A 67 -2.24 -10.14 -21.40
CA PRO A 67 -2.38 -8.87 -20.71
C PRO A 67 -3.72 -8.76 -19.97
N VAL A 68 -3.67 -8.48 -18.67
CA VAL A 68 -4.84 -8.27 -17.81
C VAL A 68 -4.85 -6.84 -17.30
N ILE A 69 -5.98 -6.16 -17.48
CA ILE A 69 -6.22 -4.83 -16.94
C ILE A 69 -7.33 -4.94 -15.91
N ILE A 70 -7.07 -4.56 -14.66
CA ILE A 70 -8.09 -4.38 -13.62
C ILE A 70 -8.26 -2.88 -13.41
N GLU A 71 -9.47 -2.37 -13.61
CA GLU A 71 -9.71 -0.94 -13.44
C GLU A 71 -11.09 -0.60 -12.88
N TYR A 72 -11.24 0.60 -12.31
CA TYR A 72 -12.50 1.11 -11.77
C TYR A 72 -13.21 0.10 -10.87
N SER A 73 -12.46 -0.54 -9.99
CA SER A 73 -12.89 -1.68 -9.19
C SER A 73 -12.79 -1.38 -7.69
N ASN A 74 -13.57 -2.11 -6.88
CA ASN A 74 -13.43 -2.14 -5.42
C ASN A 74 -13.09 -3.56 -4.98
N ILE A 75 -12.00 -3.72 -4.23
CA ILE A 75 -11.51 -5.04 -3.85
C ILE A 75 -11.31 -5.11 -2.35
N GLU A 76 -11.97 -6.08 -1.72
CA GLU A 76 -11.84 -6.38 -0.30
C GLU A 76 -11.33 -7.79 -0.10
N SER A 77 -10.38 -8.00 0.82
CA SER A 77 -9.89 -9.36 1.05
C SER A 77 -9.35 -9.55 2.45
N ARG A 78 -9.68 -10.68 3.08
CA ARG A 78 -8.96 -11.19 4.26
C ARG A 78 -7.62 -11.83 3.91
N GLY A 79 -7.46 -12.28 2.67
CA GLY A 79 -6.19 -12.70 2.09
C GLY A 79 -5.64 -11.61 1.18
N ASN A 80 -4.78 -11.97 0.22
CA ASN A 80 -4.32 -11.02 -0.81
C ASN A 80 -5.51 -10.48 -1.63
N LEU A 81 -5.41 -9.25 -2.10
CA LEU A 81 -6.48 -8.65 -2.90
C LEU A 81 -6.37 -9.14 -4.35
N ILE A 82 -5.22 -8.89 -4.99
CA ILE A 82 -4.90 -9.37 -6.33
C ILE A 82 -3.65 -10.24 -6.25
N ARG A 83 -3.70 -11.46 -6.80
CA ARG A 83 -2.58 -12.41 -6.77
C ARG A 83 -2.35 -13.05 -8.13
N SER A 84 -1.07 -13.25 -8.45
CA SER A 84 -0.60 -14.13 -9.53
C SER A 84 0.71 -14.79 -9.12
N ARG A 85 0.86 -16.08 -9.41
CA ARG A 85 2.08 -16.84 -9.12
C ARG A 85 2.45 -17.76 -10.26
N TYR A 86 3.71 -17.73 -10.68
CA TYR A 86 4.33 -18.72 -11.59
C TYR A 86 3.65 -18.87 -12.95
N VAL A 87 2.88 -17.85 -13.36
CA VAL A 87 2.20 -17.79 -14.66
C VAL A 87 2.68 -16.64 -15.50
N ARG A 88 3.80 -15.97 -15.18
CA ARG A 88 4.41 -14.94 -16.05
C ARG A 88 3.42 -13.82 -16.42
N ALA A 89 2.65 -13.36 -15.43
CA ALA A 89 1.56 -12.42 -15.66
C ALA A 89 2.04 -11.06 -16.17
N ASN A 90 1.18 -10.41 -16.96
CA ASN A 90 1.34 -9.05 -17.45
C ASN A 90 0.11 -8.25 -17.02
N VAL A 91 0.28 -7.39 -16.01
CA VAL A 91 -0.85 -6.83 -15.26
C VAL A 91 -0.79 -5.31 -15.26
N THR A 92 -1.93 -4.67 -15.55
CA THR A 92 -2.20 -3.27 -15.21
C THR A 92 -3.31 -3.22 -14.17
N VAL A 93 -3.09 -2.50 -13.07
CA VAL A 93 -4.12 -2.19 -12.07
C VAL A 93 -4.22 -0.68 -11.94
N ARG A 94 -5.38 -0.11 -12.25
CA ARG A 94 -5.55 1.34 -12.19
C ARG A 94 -6.91 1.80 -11.72
N HIS A 95 -7.00 3.00 -11.15
CA HIS A 95 -8.26 3.59 -10.70
C HIS A 95 -9.09 2.63 -9.81
N THR A 96 -8.40 1.83 -9.00
CA THR A 96 -8.99 0.76 -8.20
C THR A 96 -8.77 1.05 -6.72
N ARG A 97 -9.76 0.72 -5.90
CA ARG A 97 -9.70 0.85 -4.45
C ARG A 97 -9.59 -0.52 -3.80
N GLY A 98 -8.51 -0.75 -3.05
CA GLY A 98 -8.26 -1.98 -2.31
C GLY A 98 -8.28 -1.75 -0.80
N VAL A 99 -9.09 -2.53 -0.08
CA VAL A 99 -9.13 -2.54 1.38
C VAL A 99 -8.81 -3.94 1.89
N ALA A 100 -7.77 -4.07 2.71
CA ALA A 100 -7.56 -5.33 3.40
C ALA A 100 -8.49 -5.44 4.62
N LEU A 101 -9.05 -6.63 4.78
CA LEU A 101 -9.83 -7.00 5.94
C LEU A 101 -8.92 -7.73 6.92
N ASN A 102 -9.18 -7.56 8.22
CA ASN A 102 -8.50 -8.36 9.24
C ASN A 102 -8.80 -9.86 8.99
N PRO A 103 -7.77 -10.73 8.91
CA PRO A 103 -7.93 -12.18 8.70
C PRO A 103 -8.88 -12.86 9.68
N SER A 104 -9.13 -12.26 10.85
CA SER A 104 -10.05 -12.74 11.90
C SER A 104 -9.65 -14.09 12.47
N LEU A 105 -8.33 -14.35 12.50
CA LEU A 105 -7.71 -15.56 13.03
C LEU A 105 -6.98 -15.27 14.35
N PRO A 106 -6.83 -16.26 15.24
CA PRO A 106 -6.12 -16.09 16.52
C PRO A 106 -4.62 -15.79 16.30
N ALA A 107 -3.97 -15.13 17.27
CA ALA A 107 -2.54 -14.77 17.18
C ALA A 107 -1.61 -15.94 16.84
N SER A 108 -1.94 -17.16 17.27
CA SER A 108 -1.16 -18.37 16.97
C SER A 108 -1.08 -18.69 15.47
N ALA A 109 -2.04 -18.23 14.66
CA ALA A 109 -2.04 -18.43 13.21
C ALA A 109 -1.01 -17.55 12.48
N ARG A 110 -0.53 -16.46 13.11
CA ARG A 110 0.43 -15.50 12.53
C ARG A 110 0.01 -14.97 11.15
N GLN A 111 -1.30 -14.82 10.95
CA GLN A 111 -1.88 -14.29 9.71
C GLN A 111 -1.97 -12.77 9.79
N TYR A 112 -1.75 -12.08 8.68
CA TYR A 112 -1.71 -10.62 8.58
C TYR A 112 -2.57 -10.17 7.38
N PRO A 113 -2.91 -8.86 7.26
CA PRO A 113 -3.66 -8.36 6.11
C PRO A 113 -3.01 -8.77 4.78
N GLY A 114 -3.79 -8.97 3.72
CA GLY A 114 -3.20 -9.33 2.43
C GLY A 114 -2.47 -8.18 1.75
N ARG A 115 -1.59 -8.53 0.81
CA ARG A 115 -1.02 -7.59 -0.17
C ARG A 115 -2.13 -7.08 -1.09
N PHE A 116 -2.05 -5.80 -1.48
CA PHE A 116 -2.87 -5.25 -2.56
C PHE A 116 -2.61 -6.00 -3.88
N LEU A 117 -1.32 -6.17 -4.20
CA LEU A 117 -0.87 -6.92 -5.36
C LEU A 117 0.31 -7.81 -4.97
N LEU A 118 0.21 -9.10 -5.25
CA LEU A 118 1.29 -10.07 -5.11
C LEU A 118 1.56 -10.72 -6.47
N LEU A 119 2.75 -10.49 -7.01
CA LEU A 119 3.23 -11.10 -8.25
C LEU A 119 4.52 -11.89 -7.98
N GLU A 120 4.51 -13.17 -8.32
CA GLU A 120 5.71 -14.01 -8.36
C GLU A 120 5.92 -14.57 -9.76
N GLU A 121 7.14 -14.44 -10.29
CA GLU A 121 7.51 -14.86 -11.65
C GLU A 121 6.58 -14.26 -12.70
N PHE A 122 6.70 -12.94 -12.89
CA PHE A 122 5.81 -12.12 -13.73
C PHE A 122 6.61 -11.38 -14.82
N GLU A 123 5.91 -10.88 -15.84
CA GLU A 123 6.52 -10.20 -16.98
C GLU A 123 6.37 -8.68 -16.93
N SER A 124 5.26 -8.13 -16.43
CA SER A 124 5.12 -6.67 -16.29
C SER A 124 4.06 -6.30 -15.27
N ALA A 125 4.23 -5.14 -14.64
CA ALA A 125 3.26 -4.58 -13.72
C ALA A 125 3.17 -3.06 -13.90
N THR A 126 1.98 -2.55 -14.20
CA THR A 126 1.66 -1.12 -14.05
C THR A 126 0.61 -0.97 -12.97
N VAL A 127 0.93 -0.28 -11.88
CA VAL A 127 0.00 -0.04 -10.77
C VAL A 127 -0.12 1.45 -10.57
N GLU A 128 -1.22 2.03 -11.03
CA GLU A 128 -1.36 3.49 -11.04
C GLU A 128 -2.71 4.04 -10.58
N ASN A 129 -2.69 5.20 -9.92
CA ASN A 129 -3.91 5.91 -9.52
C ASN A 129 -4.85 5.07 -8.64
N ASN A 130 -4.31 4.21 -7.77
CA ASN A 130 -5.09 3.35 -6.88
C ASN A 130 -5.10 3.87 -5.44
N GLU A 131 -6.08 3.42 -4.65
CA GLU A 131 -6.12 3.60 -3.20
C GLU A 131 -5.92 2.25 -2.50
N LEU A 132 -5.00 2.17 -1.54
CA LEU A 132 -4.66 0.98 -0.75
C LEU A 132 -4.87 1.28 0.73
N ILE A 133 -5.77 0.56 1.41
CA ILE A 133 -6.08 0.83 2.83
C ILE A 133 -5.87 -0.44 3.66
N GLY A 134 -5.01 -0.34 4.67
CA GLY A 134 -4.76 -1.44 5.63
C GLY A 134 -4.05 -2.66 5.04
N THR A 135 -3.69 -2.61 3.75
CA THR A 135 -3.05 -3.74 3.05
C THR A 135 -1.61 -3.91 3.50
N SER A 136 -1.02 -5.07 3.23
CA SER A 136 0.43 -5.24 3.37
C SER A 136 1.21 -4.71 2.16
N GLY A 137 0.64 -3.81 1.36
CA GLY A 137 1.26 -3.20 0.20
C GLY A 137 1.43 -4.15 -0.98
N MET A 138 2.47 -3.97 -1.78
CA MET A 138 2.70 -4.68 -3.04
C MET A 138 4.01 -5.44 -3.02
N TYR A 139 3.97 -6.67 -3.51
CA TYR A 139 5.12 -7.58 -3.53
C TYR A 139 5.37 -8.10 -4.93
N PHE A 140 6.59 -7.88 -5.41
CA PHE A 140 7.05 -8.28 -6.73
C PHE A 140 8.28 -9.14 -6.57
N ARG A 141 8.17 -10.42 -6.94
CA ARG A 141 9.30 -11.36 -6.89
C ARG A 141 9.63 -11.90 -8.27
N LYS A 142 10.91 -11.85 -8.62
CA LYS A 142 11.48 -12.49 -9.82
C LYS A 142 10.82 -12.04 -11.13
N TYR A 143 11.26 -10.90 -11.62
CA TYR A 143 10.86 -10.35 -12.91
C TYR A 143 11.44 -11.16 -14.07
N LEU A 144 10.61 -11.47 -15.07
CA LEU A 144 10.97 -12.29 -16.24
C LEU A 144 10.55 -11.61 -17.55
N GLY A 145 10.29 -10.31 -17.52
CA GLY A 145 9.82 -9.54 -18.67
C GLY A 145 10.95 -9.21 -19.66
N ASN A 146 10.53 -8.75 -20.83
CA ASN A 146 11.40 -8.36 -21.94
C ASN A 146 11.30 -6.83 -22.15
N PRO A 147 12.35 -6.05 -21.83
CA PRO A 147 12.40 -4.61 -22.05
C PRO A 147 12.13 -4.17 -23.49
N ALA A 148 12.50 -4.98 -24.49
CA ALA A 148 12.23 -4.68 -25.91
C ALA A 148 10.72 -4.69 -26.23
N LYS A 149 9.89 -5.33 -25.40
CA LYS A 149 8.43 -5.31 -25.47
C LYS A 149 7.79 -4.23 -24.59
N GLY A 150 8.60 -3.34 -24.01
CA GLY A 150 8.13 -2.34 -23.05
C GLY A 150 7.69 -2.92 -21.70
N GLN A 151 7.97 -4.20 -21.45
CA GLN A 151 7.68 -4.84 -20.18
C GLN A 151 8.61 -4.27 -19.10
N THR A 152 8.01 -3.86 -17.98
CA THR A 152 8.70 -3.25 -16.82
C THR A 152 7.77 -3.22 -15.62
N ILE A 153 8.18 -2.55 -14.54
CA ILE A 153 7.39 -2.27 -13.33
C ILE A 153 7.23 -0.75 -13.17
N ARG A 154 5.99 -0.26 -13.13
CA ARG A 154 5.65 1.15 -12.88
C ARG A 154 4.64 1.24 -11.74
N ILE A 155 5.00 1.93 -10.66
CA ILE A 155 4.14 2.14 -9.49
C ILE A 155 3.93 3.64 -9.30
N LEU A 156 2.81 4.17 -9.78
CA LEU A 156 2.65 5.61 -9.98
C LEU A 156 1.39 6.16 -9.33
N ARG A 157 1.49 7.29 -8.62
CA ARG A 157 0.30 8.07 -8.19
C ARG A 157 -0.71 7.28 -7.34
N ASN A 158 -0.25 6.29 -6.58
CA ASN A 158 -1.10 5.55 -5.66
C ASN A 158 -1.17 6.27 -4.31
N ARG A 159 -2.27 6.07 -3.59
CA ARG A 159 -2.45 6.55 -2.21
C ARG A 159 -2.57 5.35 -1.29
N ALA A 160 -1.61 5.18 -0.39
CA ALA A 160 -1.59 4.13 0.60
C ALA A 160 -1.84 4.70 2.00
N ARG A 161 -2.73 4.06 2.75
CA ARG A 161 -3.00 4.35 4.15
C ARG A 161 -2.78 3.11 4.99
N ASN A 162 -1.91 3.23 5.99
CA ASN A 162 -1.67 2.22 7.03
C ASN A 162 -1.24 0.87 6.45
N ILE A 163 -0.04 0.80 5.86
CA ILE A 163 0.52 -0.47 5.37
C ILE A 163 0.88 -1.36 6.55
N ASP A 164 0.17 -2.48 6.67
CA ASP A 164 0.11 -3.21 7.94
C ASP A 164 0.55 -4.66 7.81
N GLY A 165 1.55 -5.03 8.63
CA GLY A 165 2.04 -6.39 8.78
C GLY A 165 1.63 -7.03 10.10
N ARG A 166 0.89 -6.33 10.99
CA ARG A 166 0.48 -6.89 12.29
C ARG A 166 -0.28 -8.20 12.11
N TYR A 167 0.05 -9.16 12.96
CA TYR A 167 -0.73 -10.40 13.03
C TYR A 167 -2.14 -10.10 13.54
N SER A 168 -3.12 -10.75 12.95
CA SER A 168 -4.49 -10.86 13.45
C SER A 168 -4.50 -11.54 14.81
N ASP A 169 -5.31 -11.02 15.74
CA ASP A 169 -5.54 -11.60 17.07
C ASP A 169 -7.03 -11.78 17.38
N GLY A 170 -7.73 -12.37 16.41
CA GLY A 170 -9.18 -12.54 16.40
C GLY A 170 -9.92 -11.40 15.70
N LYS A 171 -11.24 -11.37 15.88
CA LYS A 171 -12.16 -10.50 15.12
C LYS A 171 -11.76 -9.03 15.25
N ASN A 172 -11.29 -8.45 14.14
CA ASN A 172 -10.90 -7.04 14.02
C ASN A 172 -9.88 -6.56 15.06
N ARG A 173 -9.03 -7.46 15.57
CA ARG A 173 -7.93 -7.11 16.46
C ARG A 173 -6.60 -7.45 15.82
N PHE A 174 -5.61 -6.61 16.05
CA PHE A 174 -4.24 -6.79 15.60
C PHE A 174 -3.32 -6.85 16.79
N SER A 175 -2.23 -7.61 16.66
CA SER A 175 -1.19 -7.69 17.67
C SER A 175 -0.40 -6.39 17.77
N ASP A 176 -0.08 -5.98 18.99
CA ASP A 176 0.75 -4.79 19.26
C ASP A 176 2.25 -5.05 19.11
N ILE A 177 2.66 -6.33 19.08
CA ILE A 177 4.08 -6.74 19.06
C ILE A 177 4.41 -7.71 17.93
N GLY A 178 3.45 -8.54 17.51
CA GLY A 178 3.65 -9.56 16.50
C GLY A 178 3.29 -9.05 15.11
N ALA A 179 4.20 -9.19 14.16
CA ALA A 179 3.95 -8.84 12.77
C ALA A 179 4.84 -9.59 11.80
N HIS A 180 4.36 -9.67 10.57
CA HIS A 180 5.14 -10.01 9.39
C HIS A 180 5.84 -8.77 8.85
N ILE A 181 6.97 -8.99 8.19
CA ILE A 181 7.70 -7.95 7.46
C ILE A 181 6.96 -7.59 6.18
N VAL A 182 6.54 -6.33 6.04
CA VAL A 182 5.79 -5.86 4.88
C VAL A 182 6.24 -4.46 4.48
N GLN A 183 5.92 -4.08 3.25
CA GLN A 183 6.33 -2.85 2.60
C GLN A 183 5.20 -2.33 1.73
N PHE A 184 5.12 -1.01 1.49
CA PHE A 184 4.23 -0.48 0.45
C PHE A 184 4.63 -1.04 -0.92
N VAL A 185 5.93 -1.05 -1.23
CA VAL A 185 6.51 -1.75 -2.38
C VAL A 185 7.72 -2.55 -1.93
N GLN A 186 7.72 -3.85 -2.22
CA GLN A 186 8.91 -4.68 -2.15
C GLN A 186 9.23 -5.27 -3.50
N PHE A 187 10.44 -5.00 -3.99
CA PHE A 187 11.06 -5.80 -5.03
C PHE A 187 11.90 -6.87 -4.36
N ASN A 188 11.75 -8.13 -4.79
CA ASN A 188 12.51 -9.26 -4.30
C ASN A 188 13.11 -10.00 -5.49
N ASP A 189 14.44 -9.91 -5.62
CA ASP A 189 15.18 -10.61 -6.69
C ASP A 189 14.70 -10.18 -8.09
N ILE A 190 14.52 -8.88 -8.29
CA ILE A 190 14.22 -8.26 -9.60
C ILE A 190 15.55 -7.87 -10.24
N LYS A 191 15.94 -8.53 -11.34
CA LYS A 191 17.25 -8.32 -11.96
C LYS A 191 17.16 -7.58 -13.28
N ASP A 192 18.14 -6.69 -13.47
CA ASP A 192 18.45 -6.00 -14.72
C ASP A 192 17.21 -5.36 -15.38
N ILE A 193 16.32 -4.83 -14.55
CA ILE A 193 15.07 -4.26 -15.05
C ILE A 193 15.34 -2.88 -15.66
N ALA A 194 14.89 -2.68 -16.89
CA ALA A 194 14.93 -1.37 -17.52
C ALA A 194 13.61 -0.61 -17.28
N LYS A 195 13.70 0.71 -17.17
CA LYS A 195 12.58 1.67 -17.11
C LYS A 195 11.64 1.46 -15.92
N ALA A 196 12.14 0.85 -14.85
CA ALA A 196 11.37 0.68 -13.63
C ALA A 196 11.25 2.01 -12.88
N GLU A 197 10.03 2.31 -12.42
CA GLU A 197 9.72 3.61 -11.82
C GLU A 197 8.73 3.45 -10.65
N ILE A 198 9.06 4.04 -9.50
CA ILE A 198 8.19 4.17 -8.33
C ILE A 198 8.08 5.66 -8.00
N ALA A 199 6.99 6.30 -8.42
CA ALA A 199 6.91 7.75 -8.35
C ALA A 199 5.53 8.32 -8.03
N TRP A 200 5.54 9.52 -7.44
CA TRP A 200 4.32 10.29 -7.15
C TRP A 200 3.32 9.58 -6.24
N ASN A 201 3.76 8.58 -5.45
CA ASN A 201 2.89 7.89 -4.50
C ASN A 201 2.82 8.66 -3.17
N GLU A 202 1.64 8.67 -2.56
CA GLU A 202 1.42 9.15 -1.20
C GLU A 202 1.28 7.92 -0.27
N ILE A 203 2.13 7.83 0.73
CA ILE A 203 2.14 6.70 1.68
C ILE A 203 2.05 7.28 3.09
N ILE A 204 0.93 7.08 3.76
CA ILE A 204 0.70 7.59 5.12
C ILE A 204 0.42 6.43 6.05
N ASN A 205 1.31 6.21 7.01
CA ASN A 205 1.14 5.26 8.10
C ASN A 205 0.89 6.04 9.38
N GLU A 206 -0.31 5.97 9.93
CA GLU A 206 -0.67 6.65 11.17
C GLU A 206 -0.10 5.88 12.40
N PRO A 207 0.34 6.57 13.46
CA PRO A 207 0.82 5.91 14.68
C PRO A 207 -0.19 4.91 15.24
N GLY A 208 0.26 3.69 15.56
CA GLY A 208 -0.57 2.62 16.12
C GLY A 208 -1.60 2.01 15.17
N LYS A 209 -1.70 2.48 13.92
CA LYS A 209 -2.67 1.96 12.92
C LYS A 209 -2.07 0.96 11.95
N SER A 210 -0.75 0.79 11.95
CA SER A 210 -0.05 -0.12 11.04
C SER A 210 1.31 -0.53 11.58
N ARG A 211 1.91 -1.59 11.03
CA ARG A 211 3.30 -1.97 11.25
C ARG A 211 4.00 -2.37 9.95
N VAL A 212 4.55 -1.38 9.25
CA VAL A 212 5.42 -1.55 8.08
C VAL A 212 6.86 -1.78 8.53
N GLU A 213 7.65 -2.53 7.75
CA GLU A 213 9.11 -2.47 7.84
C GLU A 213 9.56 -1.22 7.06
N GLU A 214 10.10 -1.32 5.85
CA GLU A 214 10.28 -0.12 5.01
C GLU A 214 9.05 0.18 4.17
N ASN A 215 8.82 1.45 3.86
CA ASN A 215 7.80 1.79 2.87
C ASN A 215 8.19 1.26 1.49
N ILE A 216 9.45 1.42 1.07
CA ILE A 216 9.94 0.88 -0.20
C ILE A 216 11.26 0.14 0.03
N ASN A 217 11.35 -1.12 -0.40
CA ASN A 217 12.56 -1.95 -0.26
C ASN A 217 12.93 -2.64 -1.58
N MET A 218 14.19 -2.49 -2.00
CA MET A 218 14.77 -3.05 -3.23
C MET A 218 15.58 -4.32 -2.99
N PHE A 219 15.09 -5.23 -2.15
CA PHE A 219 15.77 -6.46 -1.75
C PHE A 219 16.30 -7.27 -2.95
N LYS A 220 17.62 -7.43 -3.01
CA LYS A 220 18.34 -8.14 -4.08
C LYS A 220 17.96 -7.69 -5.49
N SER A 221 17.57 -6.43 -5.67
CA SER A 221 17.04 -5.94 -6.94
C SER A 221 18.00 -4.98 -7.64
N SER A 222 18.01 -5.00 -8.98
CA SER A 222 18.88 -4.16 -9.79
C SER A 222 18.19 -3.59 -11.01
N GLY A 223 18.51 -2.34 -11.34
CA GLY A 223 18.30 -1.79 -12.67
C GLY A 223 19.48 -2.15 -13.59
N THR A 224 19.67 -1.37 -14.66
CA THR A 224 20.87 -1.44 -15.50
C THR A 224 21.67 -0.14 -15.43
N PRO A 225 22.95 -0.10 -15.84
CA PRO A 225 23.72 1.14 -15.91
C PRO A 225 23.02 2.26 -16.69
N ASP A 226 22.39 1.91 -17.82
CA ASP A 226 21.69 2.85 -18.70
C ASP A 226 20.24 3.13 -18.27
N SER A 227 19.71 2.32 -17.34
CA SER A 227 18.32 2.41 -16.89
C SER A 227 18.21 1.98 -15.43
N PRO A 228 18.70 2.83 -14.50
CA PRO A 228 18.55 2.56 -13.08
C PRO A 228 17.07 2.52 -12.69
N ILE A 229 16.74 1.79 -11.62
CA ILE A 229 15.40 1.88 -11.01
C ILE A 229 15.24 3.28 -10.43
N LEU A 230 14.19 3.98 -10.84
CA LEU A 230 13.91 5.34 -10.39
C LEU A 230 12.88 5.33 -9.27
N ILE A 231 13.20 5.97 -8.14
CA ILE A 231 12.31 6.12 -6.99
C ILE A 231 12.23 7.60 -6.63
N HIS A 232 11.16 8.29 -7.01
CA HIS A 232 11.15 9.75 -6.91
C HIS A 232 9.79 10.39 -6.70
N ASP A 233 9.81 11.63 -6.22
CA ASP A 233 8.62 12.47 -6.04
C ASP A 233 7.52 11.78 -5.19
N ASN A 234 7.89 10.82 -4.33
CA ASN A 234 6.96 10.17 -3.41
C ASN A 234 6.87 10.98 -2.11
N TYR A 235 5.67 11.03 -1.52
CA TYR A 235 5.47 11.49 -0.16
C TYR A 235 5.28 10.30 0.76
N ILE A 236 6.12 10.20 1.78
CA ILE A 236 6.12 9.11 2.77
C ILE A 236 6.04 9.73 4.15
N GLN A 237 4.97 9.41 4.87
CA GLN A 237 4.80 9.80 6.27
C GLN A 237 4.63 8.56 7.12
N GLY A 238 5.54 8.39 8.08
CA GLY A 238 5.42 7.36 9.08
C GLY A 238 5.97 6.00 8.67
N ALA A 239 6.48 5.34 9.69
CA ALA A 239 6.79 3.92 9.79
C ALA A 239 7.00 3.77 11.29
N TYR A 240 5.89 3.65 12.02
CA TYR A 240 5.88 3.75 13.48
C TYR A 240 5.85 2.36 14.10
N ALA A 241 6.67 2.17 15.14
CA ALA A 241 6.44 1.07 16.06
C ALA A 241 5.03 1.22 16.66
N VAL A 242 4.27 0.12 16.70
CA VAL A 242 2.89 0.13 17.26
C VAL A 242 2.93 0.43 18.75
N SER A 243 3.95 -0.09 19.45
CA SER A 243 4.22 0.19 20.85
C SER A 243 5.67 0.64 21.03
N PRO A 244 6.00 1.93 20.80
CA PRO A 244 7.39 2.41 20.82
C PRO A 244 8.13 2.18 22.14
N ALA A 245 7.42 2.19 23.26
CA ALA A 245 8.02 1.92 24.57
C ALA A 245 8.44 0.44 24.75
N ALA A 246 7.69 -0.48 24.15
CA ALA A 246 7.84 -1.93 24.31
C ALA A 246 8.56 -2.61 23.13
N ASP A 247 8.46 -2.07 21.92
CA ASP A 247 9.06 -2.64 20.71
C ASP A 247 10.56 -2.30 20.65
N LYS A 248 11.38 -3.19 21.21
CA LYS A 248 12.85 -3.03 21.23
C LYS A 248 13.52 -3.40 19.90
N LYS A 249 12.77 -3.88 18.89
CA LYS A 249 13.31 -4.40 17.63
C LYS A 249 12.44 -3.98 16.44
N TYR A 250 12.15 -2.69 16.37
CA TYR A 250 11.44 -2.11 15.24
C TYR A 250 12.42 -1.59 14.20
N PHE A 251 12.26 -2.02 12.94
CA PHE A 251 13.17 -1.69 11.84
C PHE A 251 12.56 -0.69 10.84
N GLY A 252 11.35 -0.21 11.10
CA GLY A 252 10.58 0.43 10.05
C GLY A 252 11.04 1.84 9.66
N GLY A 253 11.10 2.08 8.35
CA GLY A 253 11.71 3.27 7.75
C GLY A 253 11.07 3.70 6.43
N GLY A 254 11.71 4.67 5.77
CA GLY A 254 11.29 5.19 4.46
C GLY A 254 11.70 4.27 3.32
N LEU A 255 12.90 4.49 2.78
CA LEU A 255 13.44 3.77 1.63
C LEU A 255 14.65 2.91 2.01
N MET A 256 14.66 1.66 1.58
CA MET A 256 15.84 0.80 1.55
C MET A 256 16.21 0.53 0.09
N LEU A 257 17.19 1.28 -0.42
CA LEU A 257 17.61 1.19 -1.82
C LEU A 257 18.53 -0.01 -2.05
N GLY A 258 19.17 -0.53 -1.01
CA GLY A 258 20.04 -1.68 -1.15
C GLY A 258 19.98 -2.61 0.03
N ASP A 259 19.54 -3.83 -0.21
CA ASP A 259 19.32 -4.87 0.80
C ASP A 259 19.55 -6.26 0.21
N GLY A 260 19.86 -7.22 1.09
CA GLY A 260 20.30 -8.56 0.73
C GLY A 260 21.78 -8.59 0.32
N SER A 261 22.53 -9.54 0.89
CA SER A 261 23.92 -9.76 0.52
C SER A 261 24.03 -10.62 -0.75
N ALA A 262 25.08 -10.35 -1.53
CA ALA A 262 25.49 -11.14 -2.68
C ALA A 262 27.01 -11.36 -2.65
N LYS A 263 27.48 -12.44 -3.27
CA LYS A 263 28.92 -12.78 -3.36
C LYS A 263 29.57 -12.31 -4.66
N THR A 264 28.75 -11.95 -5.65
CA THR A 264 29.19 -11.50 -6.98
C THR A 264 28.50 -10.19 -7.33
N LEU A 265 29.11 -9.41 -8.22
CA LEU A 265 28.58 -8.13 -8.67
C LEU A 265 27.22 -8.32 -9.37
N ASP A 266 27.13 -9.27 -10.30
CA ASP A 266 25.89 -9.57 -11.05
C ASP A 266 24.70 -9.95 -10.16
N ALA A 267 24.97 -10.55 -8.99
CA ALA A 267 23.92 -10.94 -8.05
C ALA A 267 23.59 -9.84 -7.03
N ALA A 268 24.40 -8.77 -6.95
CA ALA A 268 24.22 -7.69 -6.00
C ALA A 268 22.99 -6.84 -6.34
N VAL A 269 22.55 -6.07 -5.34
CA VAL A 269 21.71 -4.89 -5.58
C VAL A 269 22.52 -3.87 -6.39
N GLY A 270 21.87 -3.14 -7.29
CA GLY A 270 22.54 -1.99 -7.89
C GLY A 270 21.73 -1.20 -8.89
N PHE A 271 22.31 -0.07 -9.32
CA PHE A 271 21.70 0.85 -10.29
C PHE A 271 20.31 1.33 -9.83
N ILE A 272 20.27 1.99 -8.68
CA ILE A 272 19.04 2.55 -8.10
C ILE A 272 19.26 4.04 -7.82
N ARG A 273 18.32 4.87 -8.25
CA ARG A 273 18.35 6.32 -8.04
C ARG A 273 17.12 6.76 -7.28
N ALA A 274 17.35 7.44 -6.16
CA ALA A 274 16.29 8.08 -5.39
C ALA A 274 16.48 9.59 -5.33
N TYR A 275 15.45 10.36 -5.67
CA TYR A 275 15.51 11.83 -5.65
C TYR A 275 14.12 12.43 -5.41
N ARG A 276 14.06 13.66 -4.88
CA ARG A 276 12.82 14.42 -4.64
C ARG A 276 11.72 13.69 -3.84
N ASN A 277 12.06 12.66 -3.07
CA ASN A 277 11.13 12.04 -2.13
C ASN A 277 11.05 12.89 -0.85
N GLN A 278 9.84 13.09 -0.35
CA GLN A 278 9.60 13.71 0.95
C GLN A 278 9.33 12.59 1.96
N ILE A 279 10.20 12.45 2.96
CA ILE A 279 10.10 11.38 3.97
C ILE A 279 10.03 12.05 5.34
N VAL A 280 8.91 11.84 6.03
CA VAL A 280 8.56 12.56 7.25
C VAL A 280 8.28 11.56 8.37
N SER A 281 8.91 11.76 9.51
CA SER A 281 8.58 11.09 10.78
C SER A 281 8.60 9.55 10.73
N THR A 282 9.61 8.96 10.10
CA THR A 282 9.88 7.51 10.19
C THR A 282 10.63 7.17 11.48
N SER A 283 10.39 6.00 12.10
CA SER A 283 11.02 5.65 13.38
C SER A 283 12.47 5.15 13.27
N ASN A 284 12.92 4.66 12.11
CA ASN A 284 14.30 4.19 11.91
C ASN A 284 15.06 5.07 10.89
N GLN A 285 15.13 4.66 9.62
CA GLN A 285 15.82 5.39 8.55
C GLN A 285 14.85 6.21 7.68
N GLY A 286 15.32 7.34 7.17
CA GLY A 286 14.67 8.03 6.04
C GLY A 286 14.99 7.30 4.73
N ILE A 287 16.28 7.26 4.36
CA ILE A 287 16.80 6.50 3.22
C ILE A 287 18.04 5.74 3.68
N ALA A 288 18.17 4.47 3.30
CA ALA A 288 19.35 3.66 3.56
C ALA A 288 19.80 2.87 2.32
N ILE A 289 21.11 2.57 2.29
CA ILE A 289 21.76 1.68 1.34
C ILE A 289 22.63 0.73 2.18
N ALA A 290 22.16 -0.48 2.44
CA ALA A 290 22.85 -1.45 3.30
C ALA A 290 23.74 -2.43 2.51
N ALA A 291 23.54 -2.54 1.20
CA ALA A 291 24.30 -3.41 0.31
C ALA A 291 24.28 -2.90 -1.13
N GLY A 292 25.14 -3.48 -1.97
CA GLY A 292 25.14 -3.29 -3.42
C GLY A 292 26.10 -2.21 -3.92
N HIS A 293 25.89 -1.79 -5.17
CA HIS A 293 26.74 -0.84 -5.89
C HIS A 293 25.89 0.12 -6.74
N ASP A 294 26.49 1.22 -7.18
CA ASP A 294 25.89 2.19 -8.12
C ASP A 294 24.50 2.72 -7.73
N SER A 295 24.18 2.66 -6.44
CA SER A 295 22.93 3.16 -5.86
C SER A 295 23.19 4.48 -5.17
N GLY A 296 22.30 5.45 -5.34
CA GLY A 296 22.55 6.80 -4.83
C GLY A 296 21.30 7.63 -4.64
N VAL A 297 21.42 8.56 -3.69
CA VAL A 297 20.48 9.66 -3.51
C VAL A 297 21.06 10.86 -4.26
N ALA A 298 20.30 11.41 -5.20
CA ALA A 298 20.73 12.55 -5.98
C ALA A 298 19.83 13.77 -5.71
N PRO A 299 20.40 14.99 -5.69
CA PRO A 299 19.63 16.18 -5.98
C PRO A 299 19.36 16.18 -7.50
N GLU A 300 18.09 16.16 -7.90
CA GLU A 300 17.69 16.55 -9.26
C GLU A 300 16.76 17.75 -9.17
#